data_AF-B1YCN4-F1
#
_entry.id   AF-B1YCN4-F1
#
_cell.length_a   1.000
_cell.length_b   1.000
_cell.length_c   1.000
_cell.angle_alpha   90.00
_cell.angle_beta   90.00
_cell.angle_gamma   90.00
#
_symmetry.space_group_name_H-M   'P 1'
#
loop_
_entity.id
_entity.type
_entity.pdbx_description
1 polymer ?
#
loop_
_entity_poly.entity_id
_entity_poly.type
_entity_poly.pdbx_seq_one_letter_code
_entity_poly.pdbx_strand_id
1 'polypeptide(L)'
;MYYLHPNQALASNSTCVKYVKSLLAQYLGGGPLVFGKGDVPVLALSGFRQEDAPAVNLLTLLLYRWRRGEVELPPTAAAPVVNERAFRGVPYGGAELYFDFLWLRSWEAREITAFYHRARPRVVAVFLGGREFEVAATTDAAAQMLAVRKIVPSPHTPEGAATLKYSHALVFKIPPAPQDFELYLRHVAQMLNTAAALPPVEKKAVKVEKKELYLLHGGRQEDDGVVLDNEVYIYV
;
A
#
# COMPACT_ATOMS: atom_id res chain seq x y z
N MET A 1 7.92 0.28 31.44
CA MET A 1 7.92 0.95 30.13
C MET A 1 7.12 2.23 30.31
N TYR A 2 7.78 3.38 30.47
CA TYR A 2 7.06 4.65 30.57
C TYR A 2 6.42 4.91 29.21
N TYR A 3 5.09 4.77 29.12
CA TYR A 3 4.37 4.93 27.86
C TYR A 3 4.35 6.42 27.50
N LEU A 4 5.28 6.83 26.62
CA LEU A 4 5.12 8.06 25.85
C LEU A 4 3.71 8.08 25.25
N HIS A 5 3.04 9.24 25.32
CA HIS A 5 1.71 9.39 24.75
C HIS A 5 1.74 9.01 23.25
N PRO A 6 0.72 8.32 22.68
CA PRO A 6 0.74 7.88 21.29
C PRO A 6 1.11 8.97 20.29
N ASN A 7 0.64 10.21 20.50
CA ASN A 7 1.01 11.35 19.66
C ASN A 7 2.52 11.64 19.69
N GLN A 8 3.18 11.52 20.85
CA GLN A 8 4.62 11.75 20.97
C GLN A 8 5.43 10.60 20.35
N ALA A 9 5.01 9.36 20.59
CA ALA A 9 5.68 8.19 20.03
C ALA A 9 5.61 8.17 18.49
N LEU A 10 4.45 8.53 17.93
CA LEU A 10 4.19 8.56 16.49
C LEU A 10 4.61 9.87 15.81
N ALA A 11 4.99 10.90 16.56
CA ALA A 11 5.64 12.10 16.04
C ALA A 11 7.17 12.04 16.25
N SER A 12 7.76 10.85 16.32
CA SER A 12 9.22 10.69 16.41
C SER A 12 9.84 10.38 15.05
N ASN A 13 11.16 10.56 14.95
CA ASN A 13 11.93 10.18 13.75
C ASN A 13 12.28 8.68 13.70
N SER A 14 11.80 7.90 14.67
CA SER A 14 12.09 6.48 14.80
C SER A 14 10.80 5.67 14.84
N THR A 15 10.79 4.50 14.22
CA THR A 15 9.61 3.64 14.22
C THR A 15 9.81 2.48 15.20
N CYS A 16 8.93 2.36 16.18
CA CYS A 16 8.85 1.18 17.03
C CYS A 16 7.81 0.20 16.45
N VAL A 17 8.26 -0.76 15.65
CA VAL A 17 7.38 -1.73 14.95
C VAL A 17 6.44 -2.45 15.92
N LYS A 18 6.95 -2.92 17.07
CA LYS A 18 6.13 -3.59 18.10
C LYS A 18 5.00 -2.69 18.60
N TYR A 19 5.31 -1.42 18.84
CA TYR A 19 4.32 -0.44 19.29
C TYR A 19 3.26 -0.19 18.21
N VAL A 20 3.68 0.07 16.96
CA VAL A 20 2.76 0.30 15.82
C VAL A 20 1.80 -0.88 15.65
N LYS A 21 2.31 -2.12 15.61
CA LYS A 21 1.48 -3.31 15.44
C LYS A 21 0.51 -3.51 16.61
N SER A 22 0.98 -3.34 17.84
CA SER A 22 0.13 -3.46 19.03
C SER A 22 -0.99 -2.43 19.01
N LEU A 23 -0.68 -1.18 18.65
CA LEU A 23 -1.65 -0.09 18.57
C LEU A 23 -2.70 -0.40 17.49
N LEU A 24 -2.29 -0.77 16.29
CA LEU A 24 -3.24 -1.00 15.19
C LEU A 24 -4.06 -2.27 15.37
N ALA A 25 -3.49 -3.33 15.95
CA ALA A 25 -4.26 -4.51 16.33
C ALA A 25 -5.40 -4.15 17.28
N GLN A 26 -5.15 -3.27 18.26
CA GLN A 26 -6.16 -2.80 19.22
C GLN A 26 -7.26 -1.98 18.55
N TYR A 27 -6.93 -1.07 17.62
CA TYR A 27 -7.89 -0.10 17.07
C TYR A 27 -8.60 -0.54 15.79
N LEU A 28 -7.94 -1.36 14.96
CA LEU A 28 -8.43 -1.79 13.64
C LEU A 28 -8.70 -3.30 13.56
N GLY A 29 -8.05 -4.11 14.41
CA GLY A 29 -7.98 -5.56 14.24
C GLY A 29 -7.29 -5.95 12.93
N GLY A 30 -7.48 -7.20 12.47
CA GLY A 30 -6.96 -7.69 11.18
C GLY A 30 -5.92 -8.81 11.29
N GLY A 31 -5.20 -9.02 10.20
CA GLY A 31 -4.19 -10.07 10.04
C GLY A 31 -2.81 -9.70 10.59
N PRO A 32 -1.80 -10.56 10.41
CA PRO A 32 -0.45 -10.33 10.91
C PRO A 32 0.26 -9.16 10.22
N LEU A 33 -0.10 -8.81 8.98
CA LEU A 33 0.48 -7.69 8.21
C LEU A 33 -0.53 -6.58 7.89
N VAL A 34 -1.72 -6.95 7.40
CA VAL A 34 -2.76 -5.98 7.01
C VAL A 34 -3.80 -5.82 8.12
N PHE A 35 -3.91 -4.61 8.65
CA PHE A 35 -4.89 -4.21 9.66
C PHE A 35 -6.14 -3.62 9.02
N GLY A 36 -7.32 -3.96 9.55
CA GLY A 36 -8.61 -3.51 9.02
C GLY A 36 -9.38 -4.60 8.26
N LYS A 37 -10.57 -4.21 7.74
CA LYS A 37 -11.54 -5.12 7.12
C LYS A 37 -11.40 -5.20 5.60
N GLY A 38 -11.89 -6.27 5.00
CA GLY A 38 -11.80 -6.52 3.56
C GLY A 38 -12.84 -5.82 2.70
N ASP A 39 -13.65 -4.92 3.23
CA ASP A 39 -14.73 -4.21 2.53
C ASP A 39 -14.48 -2.69 2.46
N VAL A 40 -13.22 -2.29 2.63
CA VAL A 40 -12.83 -0.89 2.77
C VAL A 40 -12.37 -0.27 1.44
N PRO A 41 -12.73 0.99 1.15
CA PRO A 41 -12.35 1.67 -0.09
C PRO A 41 -10.86 2.01 -0.21
N VAL A 42 -10.10 2.03 0.90
CA VAL A 42 -8.68 2.41 0.88
C VAL A 42 -7.80 1.31 1.46
N LEU A 43 -6.73 0.98 0.74
CA LEU A 43 -5.60 0.20 1.25
C LEU A 43 -4.36 1.10 1.33
N ALA A 44 -3.88 1.35 2.54
CA ALA A 44 -2.70 2.18 2.81
C ALA A 44 -1.46 1.32 3.12
N LEU A 45 -0.34 1.58 2.44
CA LEU A 45 0.89 0.78 2.55
C LEU A 45 2.07 1.68 2.91
N SER A 46 2.94 1.25 3.82
CA SER A 46 4.19 1.96 4.14
C SER A 46 5.26 1.01 4.68
N GLY A 47 6.46 1.53 4.94
CA GLY A 47 7.52 0.79 5.59
C GLY A 47 8.14 -0.30 4.72
N PHE A 48 8.40 -0.01 3.45
CA PHE A 48 9.11 -0.93 2.55
C PHE A 48 10.61 -0.92 2.82
N ARG A 49 11.14 0.25 3.20
CA ARG A 49 12.54 0.52 3.54
C ARG A 49 12.64 1.23 4.89
N GLN A 50 13.84 1.25 5.47
CA GLN A 50 14.08 1.93 6.76
C GLN A 50 13.86 3.45 6.66
N GLU A 51 14.16 4.05 5.51
CA GLU A 51 13.93 5.48 5.21
C GLU A 51 12.45 5.88 5.26
N ASP A 52 11.53 4.92 5.18
CA ASP A 52 10.09 5.16 5.30
C ASP A 52 9.64 5.42 6.74
N ALA A 53 10.53 5.45 7.74
CA ALA A 53 10.16 5.66 9.15
C ALA A 53 9.21 6.86 9.38
N PRO A 54 9.40 8.05 8.77
CA PRO A 54 8.45 9.16 8.91
C PRO A 54 7.08 8.83 8.32
N ALA A 55 7.04 8.12 7.20
CA ALA A 55 5.81 7.69 6.54
C ALA A 55 5.04 6.65 7.36
N VAL A 56 5.74 5.67 7.96
CA VAL A 56 5.12 4.70 8.88
C VAL A 56 4.47 5.41 10.06
N ASN A 57 5.21 6.34 10.66
CA ASN A 57 4.80 7.07 11.85
C ASN A 57 3.59 7.98 11.55
N LEU A 58 3.62 8.72 10.44
CA LEU A 58 2.50 9.55 9.99
C LEU A 58 1.26 8.72 9.66
N LEU A 59 1.39 7.62 8.91
CA LEU A 59 0.26 6.74 8.58
C LEU A 59 -0.36 6.15 9.85
N THR A 60 0.48 5.71 10.80
CA THR A 60 -0.01 5.16 12.06
C THR A 60 -0.73 6.23 12.89
N LEU A 61 -0.21 7.46 12.91
CA LEU A 61 -0.84 8.59 13.59
C LEU A 61 -2.18 8.95 12.96
N LEU A 62 -2.27 8.95 11.62
CA LEU A 62 -3.51 9.17 10.88
C LEU A 62 -4.59 8.16 11.28
N LEU A 63 -4.24 6.88 11.26
CA LEU A 63 -5.16 5.79 11.61
C LEU A 63 -5.57 5.89 13.08
N TYR A 64 -4.64 6.15 13.99
CA TYR A 64 -4.93 6.33 15.41
C TYR A 64 -5.95 7.46 15.65
N ARG A 65 -5.75 8.62 15.01
CA ARG A 65 -6.66 9.77 15.14
C ARG A 65 -7.99 9.56 14.48
N TRP A 66 -8.01 8.91 13.32
CA TRP A 66 -9.25 8.51 12.68
C TRP A 66 -10.09 7.61 13.60
N ARG A 67 -9.47 6.63 14.24
CA ARG A 67 -10.17 5.72 15.17
C ARG A 67 -10.62 6.39 16.47
N ARG A 68 -10.12 7.58 16.77
CA ARG A 68 -10.59 8.46 17.85
C ARG A 68 -11.62 9.51 17.40
N GLY A 69 -11.95 9.57 16.10
CA GLY A 69 -12.86 10.57 15.55
C GLY A 69 -12.26 11.98 15.44
N GLU A 70 -10.93 12.10 15.52
CA GLU A 70 -10.21 13.39 15.49
C GLU A 70 -9.85 13.83 14.07
N VAL A 71 -9.83 12.88 13.12
CA VAL A 71 -9.61 13.10 11.69
C VAL A 71 -10.62 12.29 10.90
N GLU A 72 -11.27 12.91 9.92
CA GLU A 72 -12.19 12.22 9.02
C GLU A 72 -11.41 11.51 7.92
N LEU A 73 -11.52 10.18 7.86
CA LEU A 73 -10.86 9.34 6.87
C LEU A 73 -11.90 8.36 6.32
N PRO A 74 -11.88 8.04 5.01
CA PRO A 74 -12.70 6.95 4.50
C PRO A 74 -12.29 5.64 5.20
N PRO A 75 -13.17 4.62 5.29
CA PRO A 75 -12.77 3.35 5.86
C PRO A 75 -11.50 2.83 5.18
N THR A 76 -10.48 2.55 5.99
CA THR A 76 -9.12 2.29 5.51
C THR A 76 -8.57 1.04 6.18
N ALA A 77 -8.04 0.11 5.36
CA ALA A 77 -7.14 -0.94 5.80
C ALA A 77 -5.71 -0.50 5.56
N ALA A 78 -4.76 -1.01 6.36
CA ALA A 78 -3.37 -0.59 6.24
C ALA A 78 -2.37 -1.70 6.54
N ALA A 79 -1.26 -1.69 5.81
CA ALA A 79 -0.02 -2.36 6.17
C ALA A 79 1.06 -1.29 6.39
N PRO A 80 1.18 -0.72 7.60
CA PRO A 80 2.05 0.42 7.85
C PRO A 80 3.52 0.03 7.96
N VAL A 81 3.82 -1.23 8.23
CA VAL A 81 5.19 -1.77 8.17
C VAL A 81 5.15 -3.01 7.30
N VAL A 82 5.33 -2.83 5.99
CA VAL A 82 5.41 -3.94 5.03
C VAL A 82 6.67 -4.77 5.32
N ASN A 83 7.82 -4.13 5.46
CA ASN A 83 9.11 -4.79 5.69
C ASN A 83 9.58 -4.63 7.14
N GLU A 84 9.10 -5.47 8.05
CA GLU A 84 9.55 -5.40 9.45
C GLU A 84 11.06 -5.57 9.62
N ARG A 85 11.71 -6.32 8.71
CA ARG A 85 13.14 -6.62 8.79
C ARG A 85 13.99 -5.37 8.57
N ALA A 86 13.56 -4.48 7.67
CA ALA A 86 14.24 -3.20 7.43
C ALA A 86 14.34 -2.33 8.70
N PHE A 87 13.32 -2.36 9.56
CA PHE A 87 13.28 -1.58 10.82
C PHE A 87 13.97 -2.28 11.99
N ARG A 88 14.40 -3.53 11.81
CA ARG A 88 15.19 -4.29 12.80
C ARG A 88 16.68 -4.30 12.45
N GLY A 89 17.11 -3.58 11.40
CA GLY A 89 18.49 -3.58 10.92
C GLY A 89 18.91 -4.89 10.26
N VAL A 90 17.94 -5.73 9.85
CA VAL A 90 18.21 -7.00 9.18
C VAL A 90 18.08 -6.79 7.67
N PRO A 91 19.16 -6.98 6.88
CA PRO A 91 19.11 -6.79 5.44
C PRO A 91 18.10 -7.75 4.80
N TYR A 92 17.34 -7.25 3.83
CA TYR A 92 16.41 -8.07 3.07
C TYR A 92 17.17 -8.81 1.97
N GLY A 93 17.05 -10.14 1.93
CA GLY A 93 17.73 -10.97 0.95
C GLY A 93 17.19 -10.77 -0.46
N GLY A 94 17.90 -10.00 -1.29
CA GLY A 94 17.87 -10.05 -2.75
C GLY A 94 16.66 -9.47 -3.49
N ALA A 95 15.49 -9.28 -2.86
CA ALA A 95 14.31 -8.72 -3.51
C ALA A 95 13.89 -7.40 -2.85
N GLU A 96 13.72 -6.35 -3.65
CA GLU A 96 13.17 -5.09 -3.16
C GLU A 96 11.65 -5.22 -3.01
N LEU A 97 11.17 -5.29 -1.76
CA LEU A 97 9.76 -5.56 -1.42
C LEU A 97 8.76 -4.64 -2.13
N TYR A 98 9.13 -3.37 -2.35
CA TYR A 98 8.30 -2.44 -3.11
C TYR A 98 8.02 -2.96 -4.53
N PHE A 99 9.03 -3.53 -5.20
CA PHE A 99 8.93 -4.06 -6.56
C PHE A 99 8.46 -5.52 -6.64
N ASP A 100 8.41 -6.23 -5.53
CA ASP A 100 8.05 -7.65 -5.49
C ASP A 100 6.54 -7.92 -5.69
N PHE A 101 5.71 -6.89 -5.77
CA PHE A 101 4.27 -7.02 -6.02
C PHE A 101 3.91 -7.62 -7.40
N LEU A 102 4.87 -7.66 -8.33
CA LEU A 102 4.69 -8.38 -9.59
C LEU A 102 5.05 -9.85 -9.49
N TRP A 103 6.13 -10.18 -8.78
CA TRP A 103 6.70 -11.52 -8.76
C TRP A 103 6.18 -12.36 -7.60
N LEU A 104 5.63 -11.70 -6.58
CA LEU A 104 5.06 -12.30 -5.38
C LEU A 104 6.04 -13.31 -4.74
N ARG A 105 7.33 -12.97 -4.65
CA ARG A 105 8.35 -13.88 -4.09
C ARG A 105 8.28 -13.89 -2.56
N SER A 106 8.00 -12.75 -1.97
CA SER A 106 7.88 -12.53 -0.53
C SER A 106 6.51 -12.94 0.00
N TRP A 107 6.48 -13.30 1.28
CA TRP A 107 5.24 -13.53 2.01
C TRP A 107 4.39 -12.25 2.05
N GLU A 108 5.05 -11.11 2.26
CA GLU A 108 4.40 -9.81 2.41
C GLU A 108 3.67 -9.37 1.14
N ALA A 109 4.32 -9.50 -0.03
CA ALA A 109 3.69 -9.18 -1.31
C ALA A 109 2.49 -10.11 -1.58
N ARG A 110 2.59 -11.41 -1.25
CA ARG A 110 1.47 -12.37 -1.40
C ARG A 110 0.30 -12.02 -0.50
N GLU A 111 0.53 -11.73 0.78
CA GLU A 111 -0.52 -11.41 1.75
C GLU A 111 -1.27 -10.12 1.35
N ILE A 112 -0.53 -9.07 0.98
CA ILE A 112 -1.13 -7.79 0.57
C ILE A 112 -1.88 -7.95 -0.76
N THR A 113 -1.33 -8.72 -1.71
CA THR A 113 -1.99 -8.99 -2.99
C THR A 113 -3.27 -9.80 -2.79
N ALA A 114 -3.25 -10.83 -1.93
CA ALA A 114 -4.44 -11.60 -1.59
C ALA A 114 -5.52 -10.71 -0.93
N PHE A 115 -5.13 -9.83 -0.01
CA PHE A 115 -6.03 -8.84 0.58
C PHE A 115 -6.61 -7.92 -0.50
N TYR A 116 -5.76 -7.41 -1.39
CA TYR A 116 -6.14 -6.51 -2.48
C TYR A 116 -7.19 -7.12 -3.41
N HIS A 117 -6.98 -8.36 -3.86
CA HIS A 117 -7.92 -9.05 -4.76
C HIS A 117 -9.25 -9.37 -4.09
N ARG A 118 -9.23 -9.67 -2.79
CA ARG A 118 -10.44 -9.89 -1.99
C ARG A 118 -11.21 -8.59 -1.76
N ALA A 119 -10.50 -7.52 -1.40
CA ALA A 119 -11.12 -6.28 -0.95
C ALA A 119 -11.46 -5.30 -2.06
N ARG A 120 -10.76 -5.38 -3.21
CA ARG A 120 -10.90 -4.48 -4.36
C ARG A 120 -11.00 -3.01 -3.94
N PRO A 121 -10.01 -2.50 -3.16
CA PRO A 121 -10.06 -1.12 -2.69
C PRO A 121 -10.10 -0.16 -3.88
N ARG A 122 -10.81 0.96 -3.74
CA ARG A 122 -10.86 2.02 -4.75
C ARG A 122 -9.55 2.78 -4.84
N VAL A 123 -8.85 2.91 -3.72
CA VAL A 123 -7.60 3.66 -3.61
C VAL A 123 -6.52 2.76 -2.99
N VAL A 124 -5.35 2.75 -3.60
CA VAL A 124 -4.13 2.23 -2.99
C VAL A 124 -3.23 3.41 -2.68
N ALA A 125 -2.99 3.68 -1.40
CA ALA A 125 -2.16 4.78 -0.94
C ALA A 125 -0.82 4.25 -0.45
N VAL A 126 0.27 4.63 -1.11
CA VAL A 126 1.63 4.25 -0.75
C VAL A 126 2.31 5.42 -0.07
N PHE A 127 2.80 5.23 1.15
CA PHE A 127 3.52 6.23 1.92
C PHE A 127 5.00 5.85 1.99
N LEU A 128 5.86 6.73 1.46
CA LEU A 128 7.31 6.59 1.37
C LEU A 128 8.02 7.70 2.14
N GLY A 129 9.24 7.44 2.59
CA GLY A 129 10.13 8.48 3.10
C GLY A 129 10.53 9.45 1.98
N GLY A 130 10.55 10.75 2.30
CA GLY A 130 10.90 11.81 1.35
C GLY A 130 11.84 12.85 1.96
N ARG A 131 12.39 13.72 1.12
CA ARG A 131 13.05 14.95 1.58
C ARG A 131 12.05 16.07 1.82
N GLU A 132 11.03 16.13 0.99
CA GLU A 132 9.94 17.08 1.03
C GLU A 132 8.61 16.34 0.95
N PHE A 133 7.53 17.05 1.30
CA PHE A 133 6.18 16.52 1.12
C PHE A 133 5.82 16.56 -0.36
N GLU A 134 5.61 15.38 -0.95
CA GLU A 134 5.18 15.25 -2.35
C GLU A 134 3.99 14.30 -2.46
N VAL A 135 3.09 14.57 -3.40
CA VAL A 135 1.98 13.67 -3.74
C VAL A 135 1.94 13.47 -5.24
N ALA A 136 1.77 12.22 -5.65
CA ALA A 136 1.59 11.85 -7.05
C ALA A 136 0.47 10.81 -7.21
N ALA A 137 -0.14 10.78 -8.39
CA ALA A 137 -1.20 9.84 -8.72
C ALA A 137 -0.92 9.09 -10.03
N THR A 138 -1.36 7.83 -10.13
CA THR A 138 -1.14 7.01 -11.34
C THR A 138 -2.20 7.21 -12.43
N THR A 139 -3.42 7.59 -12.05
CA THR A 139 -4.54 7.78 -12.98
C THR A 139 -4.78 9.25 -13.30
N ASP A 140 -5.19 9.56 -14.53
CA ASP A 140 -5.54 10.93 -14.94
C ASP A 140 -6.65 11.54 -14.06
N ALA A 141 -7.69 10.76 -13.77
CA ALA A 141 -8.81 11.21 -12.93
C ALA A 141 -8.35 11.67 -11.54
N ALA A 142 -7.52 10.88 -10.86
CA ALA A 142 -6.99 11.25 -9.55
C ALA A 142 -5.97 12.41 -9.64
N ALA A 143 -5.10 12.43 -10.66
CA ALA A 143 -4.13 13.51 -10.85
C ALA A 143 -4.83 14.87 -11.04
N GLN A 144 -5.86 14.91 -11.89
CA GLN A 144 -6.64 16.11 -12.14
C GLN A 144 -7.46 16.54 -10.91
N MET A 145 -8.20 15.61 -10.30
CA MET A 145 -9.08 15.92 -9.17
C MET A 145 -8.30 16.41 -7.94
N LEU A 146 -7.12 15.84 -7.69
CA LEU A 146 -6.28 16.21 -6.54
C LEU A 146 -5.31 17.36 -6.86
N ALA A 147 -5.25 17.83 -8.10
CA ALA A 147 -4.27 18.79 -8.60
C ALA A 147 -2.82 18.37 -8.29
N VAL A 148 -2.51 17.08 -8.48
CA VAL A 148 -1.18 16.49 -8.23
C VAL A 148 -0.53 16.02 -9.51
N ARG A 149 0.79 15.84 -9.46
CA ARG A 149 1.54 15.30 -10.60
C ARG A 149 1.06 13.89 -10.93
N LYS A 150 0.80 13.63 -12.21
CA LYS A 150 0.65 12.27 -12.72
C LYS A 150 2.01 11.58 -12.79
N ILE A 151 2.09 10.37 -12.25
CA ILE A 151 3.16 9.41 -12.51
C ILE A 151 2.62 8.34 -13.44
N VAL A 152 3.41 7.95 -14.43
CA VAL A 152 3.05 6.91 -15.37
C VAL A 152 4.05 5.80 -15.21
N PRO A 153 3.62 4.60 -14.76
CA PRO A 153 4.46 3.42 -14.81
C PRO A 153 4.98 3.26 -16.21
N SER A 154 6.30 3.20 -16.34
CA SER A 154 6.88 2.66 -17.55
C SER A 154 6.23 1.29 -17.80
N PRO A 155 5.74 1.02 -19.01
CA PRO A 155 5.14 -0.28 -19.32
C PRO A 155 6.13 -1.43 -19.14
N HIS A 156 7.43 -1.13 -19.05
CA HIS A 156 8.52 -2.08 -18.82
C HIS A 156 9.08 -2.01 -17.40
N THR A 157 8.64 -1.06 -16.56
CA THR A 157 9.12 -0.91 -15.19
C THR A 157 7.98 -1.20 -14.23
N PRO A 158 8.10 -2.23 -13.38
CA PRO A 158 7.16 -2.46 -12.28
C PRO A 158 7.10 -1.20 -11.41
N GLU A 159 5.99 -0.46 -11.37
CA GLU A 159 5.81 0.58 -10.34
C GLU A 159 5.41 -0.01 -8.98
N GLY A 160 5.89 -1.22 -8.66
CA GLY A 160 5.69 -1.86 -7.37
C GLY A 160 4.23 -1.98 -6.95
N ALA A 161 3.95 -1.71 -5.67
CA ALA A 161 2.60 -1.74 -5.10
C ALA A 161 1.60 -0.78 -5.80
N ALA A 162 2.06 0.24 -6.53
CA ALA A 162 1.20 1.15 -7.28
C ALA A 162 0.64 0.56 -8.59
N THR A 163 1.12 -0.62 -9.01
CA THR A 163 0.64 -1.33 -10.22
C THR A 163 -0.65 -2.13 -10.01
N LEU A 164 -1.19 -2.13 -8.79
CA LEU A 164 -2.43 -2.84 -8.46
C LEU A 164 -3.61 -2.29 -9.29
N LYS A 165 -4.19 -3.18 -10.12
CA LYS A 165 -4.79 -2.83 -11.43
C LYS A 165 -6.11 -2.04 -11.40
N TYR A 166 -6.86 -2.07 -10.30
CA TYR A 166 -8.27 -1.64 -10.20
C TYR A 166 -8.49 -0.46 -9.25
N SER A 167 -7.43 0.29 -8.94
CA SER A 167 -7.46 1.33 -7.93
C SER A 167 -6.75 2.59 -8.40
N HIS A 168 -7.18 3.74 -7.91
CA HIS A 168 -6.38 4.95 -8.00
C HIS A 168 -5.18 4.79 -7.07
N ALA A 169 -3.98 4.69 -7.62
CA ALA A 169 -2.79 4.65 -6.79
C ALA A 169 -2.32 6.08 -6.49
N LEU A 170 -2.10 6.36 -5.21
CA LEU A 170 -1.52 7.61 -4.72
C LEU A 170 -0.20 7.30 -4.04
N VAL A 171 0.83 8.10 -4.33
CA VAL A 171 2.14 8.00 -3.68
C VAL A 171 2.36 9.29 -2.89
N PHE A 172 2.53 9.15 -1.58
CA PHE A 172 2.87 10.22 -0.65
C PHE A 172 4.33 10.07 -0.24
N LYS A 173 5.14 11.12 -0.42
CA LYS A 173 6.47 11.20 0.19
C LYS A 173 6.40 12.08 1.42
N ILE A 174 6.88 11.56 2.55
CA ILE A 174 6.77 12.20 3.86
C ILE A 174 8.16 12.60 4.36
N PRO A 175 8.39 13.89 4.64
CA PRO A 175 9.69 14.34 5.15
C PRO A 175 9.90 13.93 6.62
N PRO A 176 11.16 13.85 7.09
CA PRO A 176 11.51 13.53 8.48
C PRO A 176 11.34 14.75 9.41
N ALA A 177 10.21 15.45 9.31
CA ALA A 177 9.88 16.66 10.05
C ALA A 177 8.56 16.46 10.82
N PRO A 178 8.58 15.82 12.01
CA PRO A 178 7.36 15.45 12.73
C PRO A 178 6.52 16.63 13.20
N GLN A 179 7.12 17.81 13.37
CA GLN A 179 6.41 19.03 13.72
C GLN A 179 5.33 19.41 12.70
N ASP A 180 5.48 18.98 11.44
CA ASP A 180 4.56 19.29 10.35
C ASP A 180 3.51 18.17 10.14
N PHE A 181 3.58 17.08 10.91
CA PHE A 181 2.65 15.96 10.75
C PHE A 181 1.20 16.38 10.91
N GLU A 182 0.88 17.29 11.82
CA GLU A 182 -0.47 17.83 11.98
C GLU A 182 -1.05 18.40 10.68
N LEU A 183 -0.23 19.17 9.96
CA LEU A 183 -0.60 19.77 8.68
C LEU A 183 -0.80 18.67 7.64
N TYR A 184 0.15 17.74 7.55
CA TYR A 184 0.11 16.65 6.58
C TYR A 184 -1.07 15.70 6.82
N LEU A 185 -1.40 15.38 8.07
CA LEU A 185 -2.50 14.48 8.41
C LEU A 185 -3.83 14.97 7.83
N ARG A 186 -4.15 16.25 8.01
CA ARG A 186 -5.39 16.84 7.49
C ARG A 186 -5.39 16.83 5.96
N HIS A 187 -4.26 17.20 5.36
CA HIS A 187 -4.14 17.27 3.91
C HIS A 187 -4.24 15.88 3.25
N VAL A 188 -3.54 14.88 3.80
CA VAL A 188 -3.61 13.48 3.35
C VAL A 188 -5.03 12.94 3.52
N ALA A 189 -5.68 13.19 4.66
CA ALA A 189 -7.05 12.75 4.89
C ALA A 189 -8.02 13.32 3.85
N GLN A 190 -7.90 14.62 3.55
CA GLN A 190 -8.70 15.26 2.50
C GLN A 190 -8.45 14.63 1.13
N MET A 191 -7.19 14.39 0.75
CA MET A 191 -6.85 13.74 -0.51
C MET A 191 -7.42 12.33 -0.62
N LEU A 192 -7.35 11.54 0.46
CA LEU A 192 -7.89 10.18 0.49
C LEU A 192 -9.42 10.16 0.41
N ASN A 193 -10.12 11.10 1.06
CA ASN A 193 -11.57 11.26 0.92
C ASN A 193 -11.96 11.56 -0.52
N THR A 194 -11.30 12.54 -1.14
CA THR A 194 -11.54 12.91 -2.54
C THR A 194 -11.26 11.75 -3.49
N ALA A 195 -10.16 11.02 -3.28
CA ALA A 195 -9.80 9.88 -4.12
C ALA A 195 -10.76 8.68 -3.95
N ALA A 196 -11.25 8.42 -2.73
CA ALA A 196 -12.19 7.34 -2.47
C ALA A 196 -13.59 7.60 -3.08
N ALA A 197 -13.92 8.88 -3.32
CA ALA A 197 -15.14 9.31 -3.98
C ALA A 197 -15.09 9.20 -5.51
N LEU A 198 -13.90 8.99 -6.10
CA LEU A 198 -13.76 8.80 -7.54
C LEU A 198 -14.44 7.50 -8.01
N PRO A 199 -14.91 7.46 -9.27
CA PRO A 199 -15.44 6.24 -9.85
C PRO A 199 -14.35 5.15 -9.91
N PRO A 200 -14.70 3.86 -9.79
CA PRO A 200 -13.73 2.77 -9.89
C PRO A 200 -12.88 2.84 -11.17
N VAL A 201 -11.63 2.40 -11.08
CA VAL A 201 -10.76 2.32 -12.25
C VAL A 201 -11.22 1.19 -13.17
N GLU A 202 -11.86 1.56 -14.27
CA GLU A 202 -12.20 0.64 -15.34
C GLU A 202 -10.99 0.42 -16.24
N LYS A 203 -10.40 -0.78 -16.21
CA LYS A 203 -9.50 -1.19 -17.28
C LYS A 203 -10.33 -1.64 -18.48
N LYS A 204 -10.01 -1.10 -19.66
CA LYS A 204 -10.46 -1.69 -20.93
C LYS A 204 -10.01 -3.15 -20.93
N ALA A 205 -10.95 -4.07 -21.20
CA ALA A 205 -10.61 -5.47 -21.43
C ALA A 205 -9.62 -5.53 -22.59
N VAL A 206 -8.35 -5.80 -22.29
CA VAL A 206 -7.38 -6.14 -23.32
C VAL A 206 -7.73 -7.56 -23.73
N LYS A 207 -8.21 -7.73 -24.96
CA LYS A 207 -8.40 -9.06 -25.55
C LYS A 207 -7.02 -9.69 -25.65
N VAL A 208 -6.64 -10.48 -24.66
CA VAL A 208 -5.46 -11.34 -24.75
C VAL A 208 -5.83 -12.39 -25.79
N GLU A 209 -5.19 -12.37 -26.95
CA GLU A 209 -5.23 -13.54 -27.84
C GLU A 209 -4.72 -14.72 -27.03
N LYS A 210 -5.57 -15.74 -26.84
CA LYS A 210 -5.16 -17.02 -26.26
C LYS A 210 -4.05 -17.58 -27.15
N LYS A 211 -2.79 -17.38 -26.77
CA LYS A 211 -1.71 -18.22 -27.25
C LYS A 211 -1.71 -19.49 -26.41
N GLU A 212 -1.76 -20.64 -27.07
CA GLU A 212 -1.61 -21.94 -26.44
C GLU A 212 -0.26 -21.98 -25.71
N LEU A 213 -0.28 -21.89 -24.39
CA LEU A 213 0.88 -22.22 -23.56
C LEU A 213 1.00 -23.73 -23.54
N TYR A 214 1.92 -24.28 -24.33
CA TYR A 214 2.33 -25.67 -24.20
C TYR A 214 3.07 -25.82 -22.87
N LEU A 215 2.34 -26.21 -21.82
CA LEU A 215 2.95 -26.68 -20.58
C LEU A 215 3.73 -27.95 -20.91
N LEU A 216 5.06 -27.87 -20.88
CA LEU A 216 5.95 -29.03 -20.85
C LEU A 216 5.86 -29.69 -19.45
N HIS A 217 4.67 -30.13 -19.06
CA HIS A 217 4.48 -31.09 -18.00
C HIS A 217 3.28 -31.95 -18.36
N GLY A 218 3.50 -33.25 -18.47
CA GLY A 218 2.52 -34.26 -18.87
C GLY A 218 1.44 -34.53 -17.81
N GLY A 219 0.77 -33.48 -17.35
CA GLY A 219 -0.41 -33.56 -16.49
C GLY A 219 -1.67 -33.24 -17.29
N ARG A 220 -2.69 -34.10 -17.18
CA ARG A 220 -4.02 -33.86 -17.77
C ARG A 220 -4.74 -32.73 -17.02
N GLN A 221 -5.44 -31.91 -17.79
CA GLN A 221 -6.07 -30.64 -17.40
C GLN A 221 -7.27 -30.75 -16.44
N GLU A 222 -7.68 -31.96 -16.03
CA GLU A 222 -8.94 -32.16 -15.28
C GLU A 222 -8.78 -32.23 -13.75
N ASP A 223 -7.55 -32.39 -13.22
CA ASP A 223 -7.38 -32.64 -11.78
C ASP A 223 -6.84 -31.47 -10.95
N ASP A 224 -6.29 -30.43 -11.57
CA ASP A 224 -5.79 -29.27 -10.83
C ASP A 224 -6.68 -28.06 -11.07
N GLY A 225 -7.45 -27.69 -10.04
CA GLY A 225 -8.27 -26.47 -9.95
C GLY A 225 -7.44 -25.19 -9.96
N VAL A 226 -6.61 -25.00 -10.99
CA VAL A 226 -5.86 -23.77 -11.23
C VAL A 226 -6.79 -22.80 -11.94
N VAL A 227 -7.45 -21.95 -11.15
CA VAL A 227 -7.96 -20.68 -11.67
C VAL A 227 -6.73 -19.85 -12.05
N LEU A 228 -6.33 -19.90 -13.32
CA LEU A 228 -5.36 -18.97 -13.90
C LEU A 228 -6.03 -17.59 -14.01
N ASP A 229 -6.09 -16.87 -12.89
CA ASP A 229 -6.28 -15.40 -12.88
C ASP A 229 -4.91 -14.69 -12.87
N ASN A 230 -3.90 -15.34 -13.46
CA ASN A 230 -2.56 -14.81 -13.62
C ASN A 230 -2.31 -14.58 -15.11
N GLU A 231 -2.44 -13.33 -15.55
CA GLU A 231 -1.73 -12.81 -16.72
C GLU A 231 -0.22 -12.86 -16.43
N VAL A 232 0.36 -14.06 -16.52
CA VAL A 232 1.82 -14.25 -16.56
C VAL A 232 2.26 -13.88 -17.98
N TYR A 233 2.82 -12.69 -18.14
CA TYR A 233 3.48 -12.31 -19.38
C TYR A 233 4.84 -13.01 -19.44
N ILE A 234 4.95 -14.05 -20.26
CA ILE A 234 6.23 -14.58 -20.73
C ILE A 234 6.53 -13.90 -22.06
N TYR A 235 7.57 -13.07 -22.12
CA TYR A 235 8.14 -12.59 -23.37
C TYR A 235 9.42 -13.38 -23.67
N VAL A 236 9.48 -13.98 -24.86
CA VAL A 236 10.66 -14.60 -25.47
C VAL A 236 11.51 -13.52 -26.12
#